data_AF-A0A9Q4GH61-F1
#
_entry.id   AF-A0A9Q4GH61-F1
#
_cell.length_a   1.000
_cell.length_b   1.000
_cell.length_c   1.000
_cell.angle_alpha   90.00
_cell.angle_beta   90.00
_cell.angle_gamma   90.00
#
_symmetry.space_group_name_H-M   'P 1'
#
loop_
_entity.id
_entity.type
_entity.pdbx_description
1 polymer ?
#
loop_
_entity_poly.entity_id
_entity_poly.type
_entity_poly.pdbx_seq_one_letter_code
_entity_poly.pdbx_strand_id
1 'polypeptide(L)'
;MKQKTQRRLSAVVGAFLLLTSTASVALIPGALLDSPLFAVQVSALGVAGVLNLLAGFDTRVTERFGWYRLAGLGNVFLGLSLPFGFTGTTETLPLVLAVLGSLSIAGMGVDMLFFDGRHIYSEPLGASD
;
A
#
# COMPACT_ATOMS: atom_id res chain seq x y z
N MET A 1 -16.67 6.08 -15.76
CA MET A 1 -16.72 6.80 -14.46
C MET A 1 -16.03 6.03 -13.32
N LYS A 2 -16.14 4.70 -13.23
CA LYS A 2 -15.52 3.89 -12.15
C LYS A 2 -13.98 4.03 -12.07
N GLN A 3 -13.28 4.01 -13.20
CA GLN A 3 -11.81 4.09 -13.25
C GLN A 3 -11.25 5.42 -12.70
N LYS A 4 -11.84 6.57 -13.05
CA LYS A 4 -11.43 7.88 -12.52
C LYS A 4 -11.59 7.94 -10.99
N THR A 5 -12.67 7.35 -10.45
CA THR A 5 -12.89 7.28 -9.01
C THR A 5 -11.88 6.37 -8.32
N GLN A 6 -11.58 5.19 -8.89
CA GLN A 6 -10.56 4.28 -8.35
C GLN A 6 -9.16 4.90 -8.33
N ARG A 7 -8.79 5.62 -9.39
CA ARG A 7 -7.51 6.34 -9.45
C ARG A 7 -7.43 7.47 -8.44
N ARG A 8 -8.51 8.24 -8.27
CA ARG A 8 -8.59 9.26 -7.19
C ARG A 8 -8.47 8.64 -5.81
N LEU A 9 -9.10 7.48 -5.58
CA LEU A 9 -8.99 6.78 -4.30
C LEU A 9 -7.54 6.34 -4.05
N SER A 10 -6.86 5.79 -5.06
CA SER A 10 -5.44 5.44 -4.96
C SER A 10 -4.57 6.67 -4.68
N ALA A 11 -4.84 7.82 -5.32
CA ALA A 11 -4.15 9.07 -5.02
C ALA A 11 -4.33 9.50 -3.55
N VAL A 12 -5.56 9.45 -3.04
CA VAL A 12 -5.90 9.83 -1.65
C VAL A 12 -5.24 8.90 -0.66
N VAL A 13 -5.29 7.58 -0.90
CA VAL A 13 -4.59 6.58 -0.07
C VAL A 13 -3.09 6.84 -0.12
N GLY A 14 -2.51 7.07 -1.29
CA GLY A 14 -1.10 7.37 -1.45
C GLY A 14 -0.65 8.61 -0.67
N ALA A 15 -1.41 9.70 -0.78
CA ALA A 15 -1.16 10.92 -0.02
C ALA A 15 -1.27 10.70 1.49
N PHE A 16 -2.29 9.97 1.94
CA PHE A 16 -2.46 9.62 3.36
C PHE A 16 -1.26 8.82 3.88
N LEU A 17 -0.84 7.77 3.17
CA LEU A 17 0.29 6.93 3.57
C LEU A 17 1.61 7.71 3.62
N LEU A 18 1.83 8.62 2.67
CA LEU A 18 3.01 9.50 2.67
C LEU A 18 2.99 10.47 3.85
N LEU A 19 1.83 11.06 4.14
CA LEU A 19 1.66 11.93 5.31
C LEU A 19 1.92 11.15 6.60
N THR A 20 1.36 9.96 6.75
CA THR A 20 1.58 9.10 7.93
C THR A 20 3.05 8.73 8.06
N SER A 21 3.69 8.24 6.99
CA SER A 21 5.12 7.88 6.99
C SER A 21 6.00 9.08 7.38
N THR A 22 5.76 10.24 6.76
CA THR A 22 6.51 11.47 7.07
C THR A 22 6.28 11.94 8.50
N ALA A 23 5.03 11.93 8.97
CA ALA A 23 4.69 12.30 10.34
C ALA A 23 5.34 11.36 11.36
N SER A 24 5.36 10.05 11.11
CA SER A 24 6.02 9.07 11.98
C SER A 24 7.52 9.37 12.12
N VAL A 25 8.22 9.71 11.03
CA VAL A 25 9.64 10.09 11.09
C VAL A 25 9.83 11.42 11.84
N ALA A 26 8.99 12.41 11.56
CA ALA A 26 9.10 13.74 12.16
C ALA A 26 8.81 13.76 13.67
N LEU A 27 7.84 12.93 14.12
CA LEU A 27 7.38 12.90 15.51
C LEU A 27 8.25 12.02 16.42
N ILE A 28 9.06 11.12 15.86
CA ILE A 28 9.91 10.21 16.64
C ILE A 28 11.37 10.34 16.18
N PRO A 29 12.07 11.44 16.56
CA PRO A 29 13.46 11.64 16.19
C PRO A 29 14.35 10.50 16.68
N GLY A 30 15.27 10.02 15.84
CA GLY A 30 16.21 8.94 16.18
C GLY A 30 15.66 7.52 15.99
N ALA A 31 14.33 7.33 15.96
CA ALA A 31 13.74 5.98 15.89
C ALA A 31 14.11 5.16 14.65
N LEU A 32 14.42 5.82 13.53
CA LEU A 32 14.91 5.13 12.34
C LEU A 32 16.27 4.45 12.55
N LEU A 33 17.11 5.00 13.43
CA LEU A 33 18.42 4.44 13.76
C LEU A 33 18.33 3.44 14.91
N ASP A 34 17.45 3.71 15.88
CA ASP A 34 17.33 2.91 17.10
C ASP A 34 16.49 1.64 16.90
N SER A 35 15.57 1.63 15.92
CA SER A 35 14.68 0.50 15.66
C SER A 35 14.67 0.13 14.17
N PRO A 36 15.39 -0.93 13.76
CA PRO A 36 15.42 -1.36 12.36
C PRO A 36 14.04 -1.81 11.86
N LEU A 37 13.20 -2.37 12.74
CA LEU A 37 11.84 -2.78 12.40
C LEU A 37 10.95 -1.56 12.09
N PHE A 38 11.08 -0.48 12.87
CA PHE A 38 10.39 0.77 12.60
C PHE A 38 10.85 1.39 11.27
N ALA A 39 12.15 1.37 11.00
CA ALA A 39 12.69 1.85 9.72
C ALA A 39 12.13 1.07 8.52
N VAL A 40 12.07 -0.26 8.61
CA VAL A 40 11.45 -1.12 7.56
C VAL A 40 9.97 -0.80 7.40
N GLN A 41 9.22 -0.69 8.50
CA GLN A 41 7.79 -0.38 8.47
C GLN A 41 7.52 0.96 7.78
N VAL A 42 8.18 2.02 8.23
CA VAL A 42 7.95 3.38 7.74
C VAL A 42 8.40 3.54 6.29
N SER A 43 9.49 2.86 5.91
CA SER A 43 9.97 2.83 4.52
C SER A 43 8.98 2.10 3.62
N ALA A 44 8.50 0.92 4.03
CA ALA A 44 7.49 0.17 3.28
C ALA A 44 6.18 0.98 3.14
N LEU A 45 5.77 1.67 4.19
CA LEU A 45 4.62 2.58 4.18
C LEU A 45 4.83 3.75 3.20
N GLY A 46 6.02 4.35 3.19
CA GLY A 46 6.38 5.41 2.27
C GLY A 46 6.38 4.94 0.81
N VAL A 47 6.98 3.78 0.53
CA VAL A 47 6.97 3.15 -0.80
C VAL A 47 5.53 2.85 -1.24
N ALA A 48 4.70 2.28 -0.37
CA ALA A 48 3.29 2.06 -0.65
C ALA A 48 2.55 3.35 -0.97
N GLY A 49 2.86 4.44 -0.25
CA GLY A 49 2.31 5.76 -0.48
C GLY A 49 2.70 6.34 -1.85
N VAL A 50 3.97 6.28 -2.22
CA VAL A 50 4.46 6.73 -3.54
C VAL A 50 3.78 5.95 -4.66
N LEU A 51 3.73 4.62 -4.56
CA LEU A 51 3.14 3.78 -5.60
C LEU A 51 1.65 4.06 -5.81
N ASN A 52 0.89 4.19 -4.72
CA ASN A 52 -0.53 4.55 -4.79
C ASN A 52 -0.75 5.98 -5.31
N LEU A 53 0.11 6.92 -4.92
CA LEU A 53 0.04 8.28 -5.43
C LEU A 53 0.26 8.31 -6.94
N LEU A 54 1.31 7.63 -7.42
CA LEU A 54 1.63 7.53 -8.85
C LEU A 54 0.51 6.84 -9.64
N ALA A 55 -0.09 5.78 -9.10
CA ALA A 55 -1.24 5.11 -9.72
C ALA A 55 -2.45 6.04 -9.91
N GLY A 56 -2.57 7.06 -9.05
CA GLY A 56 -3.65 8.03 -9.11
C GLY A 56 -3.52 9.09 -10.21
N PHE A 57 -2.34 9.25 -10.81
CA PHE A 57 -2.08 10.26 -11.84
C PHE A 57 -1.78 9.63 -13.20
N ASP A 58 -2.08 10.36 -14.27
CA ASP A 58 -1.65 9.99 -15.63
C ASP A 58 -0.17 10.34 -15.81
N THR A 59 0.68 9.32 -15.73
CA THR A 59 2.12 9.40 -15.93
C THR A 59 2.58 8.41 -17.00
N ARG A 60 3.78 8.62 -17.56
CA ARG A 60 4.40 7.64 -18.48
C ARG A 60 4.55 6.24 -17.86
N VAL A 61 4.66 6.17 -16.53
CA VAL A 61 4.77 4.90 -15.81
C VAL A 61 3.42 4.18 -15.77
N THR A 62 2.33 4.89 -15.45
CA THR A 62 0.99 4.31 -15.44
C THR A 62 0.51 3.89 -16.84
N GLU A 63 0.96 4.60 -17.89
CA GLU A 63 0.68 4.24 -19.29
C GLU A 63 1.41 2.95 -19.69
N ARG A 64 2.67 2.76 -19.27
CA ARG A 64 3.46 1.58 -19.63
C ARG A 64 3.19 0.35 -18.76
N PHE A 65 2.94 0.54 -17.48
CA PHE A 65 2.86 -0.54 -16.49
C PHE A 65 1.43 -0.82 -16.01
N GLY A 66 0.48 0.06 -16.33
CA GLY A 66 -0.89 0.01 -15.82
C GLY A 66 -0.99 0.61 -14.42
N TRP A 67 -1.93 1.55 -14.26
CA TRP A 67 -2.19 2.19 -12.96
C TRP A 67 -2.55 1.19 -11.87
N TYR A 68 -3.30 0.13 -12.21
CA TYR A 68 -3.77 -0.88 -11.28
C TYR A 68 -2.63 -1.78 -10.77
N ARG A 69 -1.60 -2.04 -11.58
CA ARG A 69 -0.41 -2.80 -11.15
C ARG A 69 0.44 -2.02 -10.16
N LEU A 70 0.57 -0.70 -10.38
CA LEU A 70 1.24 0.19 -9.41
C LEU A 70 0.47 0.26 -8.08
N ALA A 71 -0.86 0.42 -8.13
CA ALA A 71 -1.70 0.36 -6.94
C ALA A 71 -1.60 -1.00 -6.24
N GLY A 72 -1.59 -2.09 -7.01
CA GLY A 72 -1.40 -3.45 -6.51
C GLY A 72 -0.08 -3.63 -5.78
N LEU A 73 1.02 -3.18 -6.36
CA LEU A 73 2.34 -3.19 -5.71
C LEU A 73 2.32 -2.34 -4.43
N GLY A 74 1.67 -1.17 -4.46
CA GLY A 74 1.45 -0.34 -3.28
C GLY A 74 0.73 -1.08 -2.15
N ASN A 75 -0.30 -1.86 -2.47
CA ASN A 75 -1.02 -2.70 -1.51
C ASN A 75 -0.15 -3.82 -0.94
N VAL A 76 0.74 -4.43 -1.74
CA VAL A 76 1.71 -5.42 -1.22
C VAL A 76 2.63 -4.78 -0.18
N PHE A 77 3.21 -3.61 -0.46
CA PHE A 77 4.06 -2.90 0.49
C PHE A 77 3.28 -2.44 1.74
N LEU A 78 2.04 -2.00 1.57
CA LEU A 78 1.17 -1.63 2.70
C LEU A 78 0.91 -2.84 3.60
N GLY A 79 0.52 -3.98 3.01
CA GLY A 79 0.32 -5.23 3.74
C GLY A 79 1.57 -5.68 4.46
N LEU A 80 2.75 -5.56 3.85
CA LEU A 80 4.02 -5.89 4.50
C LEU A 80 4.35 -4.94 5.66
N SER A 81 3.95 -3.67 5.60
CA SER A 81 4.28 -2.69 6.64
C SER A 81 3.56 -2.93 7.97
N LEU A 82 2.30 -3.35 7.92
CA LEU A 82 1.41 -3.37 9.09
C LEU A 82 1.85 -4.29 10.23
N PRO A 83 2.34 -5.52 10.00
CA PRO A 83 2.73 -6.43 11.08
C PRO A 83 3.91 -5.90 11.91
N PHE A 84 4.82 -5.14 11.29
CA PHE A 84 5.99 -4.56 11.97
C PHE A 84 5.59 -3.55 13.05
N GLY A 85 4.41 -2.94 12.96
CA GLY A 85 3.90 -2.05 14.01
C GLY A 85 3.50 -2.77 15.29
N PHE A 86 3.36 -4.09 15.24
CA PHE A 86 2.92 -4.92 16.37
C PHE A 86 4.02 -5.88 16.85
N THR A 87 5.20 -5.87 16.24
CA THR A 87 6.32 -6.70 16.72
C THR A 87 6.77 -6.20 18.10
N GLY A 88 6.47 -6.96 19.15
CA GLY A 88 6.74 -6.59 20.55
C GLY A 88 5.48 -6.36 21.39
N THR A 89 4.28 -6.44 20.81
CA THR A 89 3.04 -6.46 21.60
C THR A 89 2.83 -7.81 22.28
N THR A 90 2.32 -7.79 23.51
CA THR A 90 1.83 -8.99 24.22
C THR A 90 0.39 -9.32 23.87
N GLU A 91 -0.31 -8.42 23.19
CA GLU A 91 -1.73 -8.54 22.86
C GLU A 91 -1.94 -9.37 21.59
N THR A 92 -2.47 -10.58 21.76
CA THR A 92 -2.66 -11.55 20.65
C THR A 92 -3.70 -11.09 19.63
N LEU A 93 -4.80 -10.49 20.07
CA LEU A 93 -5.90 -10.08 19.18
C LEU A 93 -5.47 -9.03 18.13
N PRO A 94 -4.89 -7.87 18.50
CA PRO A 94 -4.45 -6.89 17.53
C PRO A 94 -3.36 -7.43 16.60
N LEU A 95 -2.47 -8.29 17.09
CA LEU A 95 -1.46 -8.95 16.24
C LEU A 95 -2.13 -9.85 15.19
N VAL A 96 -3.09 -10.68 15.59
CA VAL A 96 -3.83 -11.56 14.66
C VAL A 96 -4.60 -10.73 13.63
N LEU A 97 -5.29 -9.68 14.06
CA LEU A 97 -6.01 -8.79 13.15
C LEU A 97 -5.07 -8.06 12.19
N ALA A 98 -3.91 -7.60 12.67
CA ALA A 98 -2.88 -6.98 11.85
C ALA A 98 -2.38 -7.97 10.80
N VAL A 99 -2.03 -9.20 11.18
CA VAL A 99 -1.56 -10.23 10.23
C VAL A 99 -2.63 -10.58 9.21
N LEU A 100 -3.88 -10.81 9.61
CA LEU A 100 -4.97 -11.14 8.70
C LEU A 100 -5.29 -9.98 7.74
N GLY A 101 -5.34 -8.76 8.26
CA GLY A 101 -5.52 -7.56 7.44
C GLY A 101 -4.38 -7.37 6.45
N SER A 102 -3.14 -7.59 6.91
CA SER A 102 -1.92 -7.52 6.09
C SER A 102 -1.94 -8.51 4.95
N LEU A 103 -2.24 -9.78 5.24
CA LEU A 103 -2.35 -10.84 4.22
C LEU A 103 -3.48 -10.55 3.24
N SER A 104 -4.61 -10.02 3.72
CA SER A 104 -5.74 -9.68 2.86
C SER A 104 -5.35 -8.56 1.89
N ILE A 105 -4.79 -7.46 2.39
CA ILE A 105 -4.37 -6.32 1.57
C ILE A 105 -3.25 -6.73 0.60
N ALA A 106 -2.26 -7.50 1.06
CA ALA A 106 -1.20 -8.00 0.20
C ALA A 106 -1.74 -8.95 -0.87
N GLY A 107 -2.67 -9.84 -0.53
CA GLY A 107 -3.38 -10.71 -1.47
C GLY A 107 -4.13 -9.92 -2.53
N MET A 108 -4.81 -8.83 -2.13
CA MET A 108 -5.43 -7.91 -3.09
C MET A 108 -4.41 -7.25 -4.01
N GLY A 109 -3.26 -6.85 -3.46
CA GLY A 109 -2.17 -6.28 -4.23
C GLY A 109 -1.60 -7.26 -5.27
N VAL A 110 -1.38 -8.51 -4.88
CA VAL A 110 -0.92 -9.60 -5.76
C VAL A 110 -1.94 -9.86 -6.88
N ASP A 111 -3.24 -9.86 -6.57
CA ASP A 111 -4.30 -10.06 -7.56
C ASP A 111 -4.32 -8.94 -8.61
N MET A 112 -4.20 -7.69 -8.17
CA MET A 112 -4.10 -6.53 -9.06
C MET A 112 -2.82 -6.54 -9.89
N LEU A 113 -1.71 -7.06 -9.35
CA LEU A 113 -0.41 -7.06 -10.02
C LEU A 113 -0.29 -8.14 -11.10
N PHE A 114 -0.79 -9.35 -10.84
CA PHE A 114 -0.59 -10.51 -11.71
C PHE A 114 -1.84 -11.00 -12.44
N PHE A 115 -3.02 -10.68 -11.93
CA PHE A 115 -4.31 -11.15 -12.48
C PHE A 115 -5.24 -10.00 -12.85
N ASP A 116 -4.71 -8.77 -12.96
CA ASP A 116 -5.41 -7.54 -13.31
C ASP A 116 -6.70 -7.31 -12.45
N GLY A 117 -6.69 -7.80 -11.21
CA GLY A 117 -7.80 -7.64 -10.26
C GLY A 117 -9.00 -8.56 -10.49
N ARG A 118 -8.86 -9.61 -11.31
CA ARG A 118 -9.96 -10.47 -11.78
C ARG A 118 -10.73 -11.18 -10.66
N HIS A 119 -10.08 -11.48 -9.53
CA HIS A 119 -10.75 -12.22 -8.45
C HIS A 119 -11.44 -11.30 -7.43
N ILE A 120 -11.20 -9.98 -7.52
CA ILE A 120 -11.73 -8.98 -6.57
C ILE A 120 -12.73 -8.05 -7.24
N TYR A 121 -12.48 -7.69 -8.50
CA TYR A 121 -13.33 -6.79 -9.25
C TYR A 121 -14.22 -7.56 -10.21
N SER A 122 -15.45 -7.05 -10.41
CA SER A 122 -16.45 -7.64 -11.31
C SER A 122 -16.00 -7.68 -12.77
N GLU A 123 -15.11 -6.77 -13.15
CA GLU A 123 -14.49 -6.66 -14.47
C GLU A 123 -12.97 -6.50 -14.27
N PRO A 124 -12.13 -7.19 -15.06
CA PRO A 124 -10.68 -7.04 -14.99
C PRO A 124 -10.27 -5.59 -15.29
N LEU A 125 -9.41 -5.01 -14.46
CA LEU A 125 -9.01 -3.61 -14.58
C LEU A 125 -8.18 -3.33 -15.84
N GLY A 126 -7.53 -4.36 -16.40
CA GLY A 126 -6.78 -4.29 -17.65
C GLY A 126 -7.61 -4.49 -18.93
N ALA A 127 -8.91 -4.81 -18.83
CA ALA A 127 -9.77 -5.06 -19.99
C ALA A 127 -10.45 -3.79 -20.56
N SER A 128 -10.13 -2.62 -20.01
CA SER A 128 -10.77 -1.34 -20.35
C SER A 128 -9.87 -0.35 -21.09
N ASP A 129 -8.69 -0.81 -21.54
CA ASP A 129 -7.80 -0.07 -22.44
C ASP A 129 -7.90 -0.62 -23.88
#